data_AF-A0A377ZL64-F1
#
_entry.id   AF-A0A377ZL64-F1
#
_cell.length_a   1.000
_cell.length_b   1.000
_cell.length_c   1.000
_cell.angle_alpha   90.00
_cell.angle_beta   90.00
_cell.angle_gamma   90.00
#
_symmetry.space_group_name_H-M   'P 1'
#
loop_
_entity.id
_entity.type
_entity.pdbx_description
1 polymer ?
#
loop_
_entity_poly.entity_id
_entity_poly.type
_entity_poly.pdbx_seq_one_letter_code
_entity_poly.pdbx_strand_id
1 'polypeptide(L)' 'MLGEPTRVEIGDRNRIRESVTIHRGTVQGGGLTKVGNDNLLMINAHVAHRLYAWRSLHSGQ' A
#
# COMPACT_ATOMS: atom_id res chain seq x y z
N MET A 1 -17.68 -14.43 5.05
CA MET A 1 -18.58 -13.58 4.25
C MET A 1 -17.98 -13.36 2.87
N LEU A 2 -18.60 -13.94 1.84
CA LEU A 2 -18.33 -13.60 0.44
C LEU A 2 -19.16 -12.36 0.11
N GLY A 3 -18.53 -11.31 -0.42
CA GLY A 3 -19.24 -10.12 -0.89
C GLY A 3 -19.06 -8.84 -0.07
N GLU A 4 -18.35 -8.88 1.07
CA GLU A 4 -18.00 -7.62 1.75
C GLU A 4 -16.94 -6.85 0.94
N PRO A 5 -17.20 -5.58 0.60
CA PRO A 5 -16.31 -4.79 -0.23
C PRO A 5 -14.98 -4.55 0.49
N THR A 6 -13.89 -4.87 -0.19
CA THR A 6 -12.53 -4.61 0.27
C THR A 6 -11.82 -3.73 -0.75
N ARG A 7 -10.94 -2.83 -0.30
CA ARG A 7 -10.34 -1.79 -1.12
C ARG A 7 -8.88 -1.50 -0.79
N VAL A 8 -8.26 -0.76 -1.69
CA VAL A 8 -6.94 -0.15 -1.52
C VAL A 8 -7.11 1.36 -1.68
N GLU A 9 -6.51 2.14 -0.78
CA GLU A 9 -6.42 3.59 -0.91
C GLU A 9 -4.94 3.97 -1.07
N ILE A 10 -4.63 4.77 -2.09
CA ILE A 10 -3.27 5.25 -2.37
C ILE A 10 -3.29 6.77 -2.33
N GLY A 11 -2.41 7.35 -1.51
CA GLY A 11 -2.24 8.80 -1.42
C GLY A 11 -1.45 9.41 -2.58
N ASP A 12 -1.02 10.66 -2.41
CA ASP A 12 -0.41 11.47 -3.45
C ASP A 12 1.11 11.29 -3.57
N ARG A 13 1.65 11.60 -4.76
CA ARG A 13 3.10 11.69 -5.03
C ARG A 13 3.90 10.41 -4.74
N ASN A 14 3.24 9.26 -4.77
CA ASN A 14 3.91 7.97 -4.70
C ASN A 14 4.60 7.64 -6.02
N ARG A 15 5.82 7.09 -5.96
CA ARG A 15 6.53 6.48 -7.08
C ARG A 15 6.44 4.97 -6.93
N ILE A 16 5.56 4.35 -7.73
CA ILE A 16 5.35 2.89 -7.73
C ILE A 16 6.05 2.31 -8.94
N ARG A 17 7.09 1.51 -8.69
CA ARG A 17 7.93 0.92 -9.74
C ARG A 17 7.33 -0.37 -10.30
N GLU A 18 8.03 -0.92 -11.28
CA GLU A 18 7.67 -2.10 -12.04
C GLU A 18 7.52 -3.34 -11.12
N SER A 19 6.56 -4.20 -11.43
CA SER A 19 6.28 -5.44 -10.70
C SER A 19 5.94 -5.27 -9.21
N VAL A 20 5.51 -4.08 -8.77
CA VAL A 20 4.97 -3.89 -7.42
C VAL A 20 3.60 -4.56 -7.31
N THR A 21 3.38 -5.29 -6.21
CA THR A 21 2.08 -5.90 -5.89
C THR A 21 1.49 -5.27 -4.63
N ILE A 22 0.22 -4.86 -4.70
CA ILE A 22 -0.51 -4.26 -3.58
C ILE A 22 -1.82 -5.03 -3.39
N HIS A 23 -1.94 -5.74 -2.28
CA HIS A 23 -3.11 -6.54 -1.99
C HIS A 23 -4.14 -5.75 -1.17
N ARG A 24 -5.41 -5.81 -1.60
CA ARG A 24 -6.54 -5.29 -0.83
C ARG A 24 -6.61 -5.92 0.56
N GLY A 25 -7.16 -5.16 1.51
CA GLY A 25 -7.35 -5.63 2.88
C GLY A 25 -8.28 -6.85 2.93
N THR A 26 -8.19 -7.61 4.02
CA THR A 26 -9.14 -8.70 4.31
C THR A 26 -10.34 -8.16 5.07
N VAL A 27 -11.51 -8.78 4.90
CA VAL A 27 -12.74 -8.44 5.62
C VAL A 27 -12.51 -8.44 7.13
N GLN A 28 -11.86 -9.49 7.64
CA GLN A 28 -11.47 -9.65 9.05
C GLN A 28 -10.50 -8.56 9.53
N GLY A 29 -9.94 -7.77 8.59
CA GLY A 29 -9.00 -6.68 8.82
C GLY A 29 -9.50 -5.29 8.54
N GLY A 30 -10.81 -5.10 8.49
CA GLY A 30 -11.42 -3.81 8.18
C GLY A 30 -11.44 -3.50 6.67
N GLY A 31 -11.05 -4.45 5.82
CA GLY A 31 -11.24 -4.37 4.38
C GLY A 31 -10.41 -3.31 3.65
N LEU A 32 -9.41 -2.71 4.29
CA LEU A 32 -8.62 -1.62 3.72
C LEU A 32 -7.10 -1.89 3.82
N THR A 33 -6.40 -1.74 2.70
CA THR A 33 -4.94 -1.49 2.67
C THR A 33 -4.72 -0.04 2.27
N LYS A 34 -3.89 0.71 3.01
CA LYS A 34 -3.65 2.14 2.77
C LYS A 34 -2.17 2.45 2.57
N VAL A 35 -1.85 3.03 1.41
CA VAL A 35 -0.55 3.61 1.10
C VAL A 35 -0.65 5.12 1.31
N GLY A 36 0.25 5.70 2.11
CA GLY A 36 0.29 7.14 2.39
C GLY A 36 0.76 7.97 1.19
N ASN A 37 1.29 9.16 1.47
CA ASN A 37 1.85 10.06 0.45
C ASN A 37 3.38 9.91 0.36
N ASP A 38 3.95 10.33 -0.77
CA ASP A 38 5.40 10.51 -0.96
C ASP A 38 6.25 9.24 -0.72
N ASN A 39 5.72 8.05 -1.03
CA ASN A 39 6.46 6.80 -0.93
C ASN A 39 7.17 6.43 -2.23
N LEU A 40 8.31 5.76 -2.12
CA LEU A 40 8.96 5.04 -3.22
C LEU A 40 8.77 3.54 -2.98
N LEU A 41 7.96 2.88 -3.81
CA LEU A 41 7.86 1.41 -3.86
C LEU A 41 8.76 0.94 -4.99
N MET A 42 9.92 0.38 -4.64
CA MET A 42 10.92 -0.09 -5.62
C MET A 42 10.47 -1.35 -6.36
N ILE A 43 11.20 -1.69 -7.42
CA ILE A 43 10.91 -2.83 -8.28
C ILE A 43 10.72 -4.09 -7.42
N ASN A 44 9.66 -4.85 -7.71
CA ASN A 44 9.30 -6.09 -7.00
C ASN A 44 8.89 -5.93 -5.52
N ALA A 45 8.56 -4.72 -5.06
CA ALA A 45 8.04 -4.54 -3.70
C ALA A 45 6.66 -5.19 -3.52
N HIS A 46 6.43 -5.77 -2.35
CA HIS A 46 5.17 -6.44 -2.00
C HIS A 46 4.52 -5.76 -0.78
N VAL A 47 3.31 -5.23 -0.98
CA VAL A 47 2.46 -4.65 0.05
C VAL A 47 1.36 -5.65 0.39
N ALA A 48 1.57 -6.38 1.48
CA ALA A 48 0.63 -7.39 1.97
C ALA A 48 -0.66 -6.77 2.52
N HIS A 49 -1.65 -7.62 2.73
CA HIS A 49 -2.89 -7.26 3.41
C HIS A 49 -2.59 -6.72 4.82
N ARG A 50 -2.97 -5.45 5.05
CA ARG A 50 -2.69 -4.64 6.27
C ARG A 50 -1.28 -4.05 6.43
N LEU A 51 -0.63 -3.65 5.34
CA LEU A 51 0.58 -2.83 5.46
C LEU A 51 0.22 -1.34 5.31
N TYR A 52 0.39 -0.57 6.39
CA TYR A 52 0.43 0.89 6.31
C TYR A 52 1.84 1.30 5.91
N ALA A 53 2.05 1.67 4.65
CA ALA A 53 3.29 2.32 4.25
C ALA A 53 3.27 3.76 4.80
N TRP A 54 3.85 3.94 5.99
CA TRP A 54 4.06 5.24 6.60
C TRP A 54 5.42 5.78 6.18
N ARG A 55 5.37 6.90 5.43
CA ARG A 55 6.43 7.86 5.08
C ARG A 55 7.87 7.34 5.23
N SER A 56 8.53 7.08 4.10
CA SER A 56 9.97 6.82 4.08
C SER A 56 10.75 8.08 4.49
N LEU A 57 11.65 7.92 5.47
CA LEU A 57 12.64 8.92 5.87
C LEU A 57 13.55 9.25 4.69
N HIS A 58 13.82 10.55 4.51
CA HIS A 58 14.75 11.07 3.52
C HIS A 58 16.16 10.52 3.79
N SER A 59 16.80 9.93 2.79
CA SER A 59 18.25 9.69 2.80
C SER A 59 18.96 10.79 2.01
N GLY A 60 19.70 11.65 2.71
CA GLY A 60 20.64 12.66 2.20
C GLY A 60 19.97 14.00 1.84
N GLN A 61 20.23 15.14 2.48
CA GLN A 61 21.37 15.59 3.30
C GLN A 61 20.92 16.21 4.62
#